data_AF-A0A1I2IGG7-F1
#
_entry.id   AF-A0A1I2IGG7-F1
#
_cell.length_a   1.000
_cell.length_b   1.000
_cell.length_c   1.000
_cell.angle_alpha   90.00
_cell.angle_beta   90.00
_cell.angle_gamma   90.00
#
_symmetry.space_group_name_H-M   'P 1'
#
loop_
_entity.id
_entity.type
_entity.pdbx_description
1 polymer ?
#
loop_
_entity_poly.entity_id
_entity_poly.type
_entity_poly.pdbx_seq_one_letter_code
_entity_poly.pdbx_strand_id
1 'polypeptide(L)'
;MSTNASPPSTRTGLPPAALERPTPDPARLVRLGGLAMAAGALAWAVGTVLTYDVDPAGEAYPVAYKVSSLLFQLGLVALVSVQLRTAATGTGRLARGFLHVEHALLGLAIAASLQWILAPGLSENAFFVALDLFWPLSMLGMAAIGIRIAIAGRWRGAARIWPAIAETWALVMFPAMALVSEEASAFVSAGHLLVGYTALGIILAVRPELTLAHG
;
A
#
# COMPACT_ATOMS: atom_id res chain seq x y z
N MET A 1 -5.89 78.83 -34.30
CA MET A 1 -6.35 77.68 -33.49
C MET A 1 -5.91 76.41 -34.20
N SER A 2 -4.97 75.65 -33.64
CA SER A 2 -4.41 74.44 -34.28
C SER A 2 -4.86 73.22 -33.49
N THR A 3 -5.63 72.32 -34.11
CA THR A 3 -6.11 71.07 -33.51
C THR A 3 -5.09 69.96 -33.77
N ASN A 4 -4.28 69.64 -32.76
CA ASN A 4 -3.45 68.43 -32.75
C ASN A 4 -4.36 67.20 -32.52
N ALA A 5 -4.54 66.38 -33.54
CA ALA A 5 -5.19 65.08 -33.43
C ALA A 5 -4.11 63.98 -33.35
N SER A 6 -3.91 63.40 -32.16
CA SER A 6 -3.07 62.21 -31.99
C SER A 6 -3.85 60.96 -32.41
N PRO A 7 -3.23 60.00 -33.14
CA PRO A 7 -3.90 58.78 -33.56
C PRO A 7 -4.16 57.84 -32.37
N PRO A 8 -5.24 57.04 -32.40
CA PRO A 8 -5.58 56.12 -31.32
C PRO A 8 -4.58 54.96 -31.24
N SER A 9 -4.12 54.66 -30.02
CA SER A 9 -3.21 53.55 -29.73
C SER A 9 -3.89 52.21 -30.02
N THR A 10 -3.36 51.45 -30.97
CA THR A 10 -3.81 50.08 -31.26
C THR A 10 -3.30 49.15 -30.17
N ARG A 11 -4.17 48.79 -29.21
CA ARG A 11 -3.83 47.90 -28.10
C ARG A 11 -3.94 46.43 -28.54
N THR A 12 -2.92 45.91 -29.19
CA THR A 12 -2.80 44.48 -29.55
C THR A 12 -2.18 43.73 -28.37
N GLY A 13 -2.97 43.52 -27.31
CA GLY A 13 -2.55 42.75 -26.14
C GLY A 13 -3.50 41.59 -25.90
N LEU A 14 -3.43 40.54 -26.71
CA LEU A 14 -4.00 39.26 -26.30
C LEU A 14 -3.08 38.71 -25.19
N PRO A 15 -3.61 38.41 -23.98
CA PRO A 15 -2.80 37.80 -22.94
C PRO A 15 -2.21 36.49 -23.50
N PRO A 16 -0.90 36.23 -23.27
CA PRO A 16 -0.30 34.99 -23.73
C PRO A 16 -1.13 33.82 -23.21
N ALA A 17 -1.55 32.93 -24.12
CA ALA A 17 -2.33 31.76 -23.78
C ALA A 17 -1.62 31.03 -22.64
N ALA A 18 -2.29 30.95 -21.49
CA ALA A 18 -1.73 30.30 -20.32
C ALA A 18 -1.43 28.85 -20.70
N LEU A 19 -0.15 28.46 -20.62
CA LEU A 19 0.26 27.08 -20.84
C LEU A 19 -0.51 26.20 -19.84
N GLU A 20 -1.40 25.35 -20.35
CA GLU A 20 -2.10 24.38 -19.51
C GLU A 20 -1.05 23.50 -18.82
N ARG A 21 -1.03 23.52 -17.48
CA ARG A 21 -0.14 22.62 -16.74
C ARG A 21 -0.62 21.20 -16.99
N PRO A 22 0.29 20.27 -17.33
CA PRO A 22 -0.06 18.86 -17.44
C PRO A 22 -0.73 18.39 -16.15
N THR A 23 -1.96 17.89 -16.26
CA THR A 23 -2.64 17.24 -15.15
C THR A 23 -1.95 15.89 -14.89
N PRO A 24 -1.62 15.55 -13.62
CA PRO A 24 -1.01 14.26 -13.32
C PRO A 24 -1.91 13.12 -13.77
N ASP A 25 -1.36 12.19 -14.56
CA ASP A 25 -2.10 10.99 -15.00
C ASP A 25 -2.43 10.11 -13.78
N PRO A 26 -3.70 9.95 -13.39
CA PRO A 26 -4.08 9.11 -12.27
C PRO A 26 -3.74 7.64 -12.50
N ALA A 27 -3.74 7.17 -13.76
CA ALA A 27 -3.39 5.80 -14.09
C ALA A 27 -1.93 5.51 -13.73
N ARG A 28 -1.00 6.42 -14.04
CA ARG A 28 0.42 6.28 -13.68
C ARG A 28 0.63 6.05 -12.18
N LEU A 29 -0.11 6.77 -11.34
CA LEU A 29 0.01 6.64 -9.88
C LEU A 29 -0.50 5.28 -9.39
N VAL A 30 -1.61 4.79 -9.93
CA VAL A 30 -2.11 3.44 -9.66
C VAL A 30 -1.09 2.40 -10.10
N ARG A 31 -0.46 2.59 -11.28
CA ARG A 31 0.56 1.66 -11.77
C ARG A 31 1.77 1.57 -10.85
N LEU A 32 2.31 2.72 -10.45
CA LEU A 32 3.45 2.78 -9.55
C LEU A 32 3.14 2.20 -8.17
N GLY A 33 1.95 2.49 -7.63
CA GLY A 33 1.50 1.89 -6.37
C GLY A 33 1.34 0.38 -6.45
N GLY A 34 0.80 -0.12 -7.57
CA GLY A 34 0.71 -1.55 -7.85
C GLY A 34 2.08 -2.23 -7.93
N LEU A 35 3.04 -1.62 -8.64
CA LEU A 35 4.42 -2.13 -8.71
C LEU A 35 5.11 -2.13 -7.35
N ALA A 36 4.95 -1.08 -6.55
CA ALA A 36 5.51 -1.00 -5.20
C ALA A 36 4.94 -2.11 -4.30
N MET A 37 3.62 -2.34 -4.34
CA MET A 37 2.98 -3.43 -3.61
C MET A 37 3.50 -4.80 -4.07
N ALA A 38 3.57 -5.03 -5.39
CA ALA A 38 4.05 -6.29 -5.93
C ALA A 38 5.50 -6.57 -5.53
N ALA A 39 6.38 -5.57 -5.63
CA ALA A 39 7.78 -5.70 -5.25
C ALA A 39 7.95 -5.96 -3.75
N GLY A 40 7.23 -5.24 -2.89
CA GLY A 40 7.29 -5.44 -1.44
C GLY A 40 6.78 -6.83 -1.01
N ALA A 41 5.66 -7.27 -1.55
CA ALA A 41 5.10 -8.59 -1.26
C ALA A 41 6.00 -9.73 -1.76
N LEU A 42 6.53 -9.61 -2.97
CA LEU A 42 7.51 -10.57 -3.51
C LEU A 42 8.78 -10.61 -2.65
N ALA A 43 9.30 -9.45 -2.25
CA ALA A 43 10.48 -9.38 -1.40
C ALA A 43 10.28 -10.12 -0.08
N TRP A 44 9.13 -9.91 0.60
CA TRP A 44 8.85 -10.58 1.87
C TRP A 44 8.54 -12.08 1.71
N ALA A 45 7.89 -12.48 0.62
CA ALA A 45 7.71 -13.90 0.29
C ALA A 45 9.06 -14.61 0.13
N VAL A 46 9.99 -13.99 -0.62
CA VAL A 46 11.35 -14.51 -0.78
C VAL A 46 12.09 -14.50 0.56
N GLY A 47 12.00 -13.41 1.34
CA GLY A 47 12.60 -13.33 2.67
C GLY A 47 12.13 -14.47 3.58
N THR A 48 10.83 -14.76 3.59
CA THR A 48 10.22 -15.83 4.39
C THR A 48 10.76 -17.21 3.99
N VAL A 49 10.87 -17.48 2.70
CA VAL A 49 11.39 -18.78 2.19
C VAL A 49 12.91 -18.89 2.32
N LEU A 50 13.66 -17.79 2.37
CA LEU A 50 15.12 -17.85 2.53
C LEU A 50 15.55 -17.92 3.99
N THR A 51 14.62 -17.78 4.94
CA THR A 51 14.93 -17.76 6.38
C THR A 51 14.02 -18.66 7.21
N TYR A 52 13.38 -19.67 6.60
CA TYR A 52 12.44 -20.55 7.31
C TYR A 52 13.11 -21.47 8.33
N ASP A 53 14.40 -21.75 8.15
CA ASP A 53 15.22 -22.65 8.95
C ASP A 53 15.99 -21.91 10.06
N VAL A 54 15.80 -20.60 10.18
CA VAL A 54 16.45 -19.79 11.19
C VAL A 54 15.66 -19.85 12.49
N ASP A 55 16.32 -20.31 13.55
CA ASP A 55 15.74 -20.43 14.88
C ASP A 55 15.20 -19.07 15.36
N PRO A 56 13.87 -18.93 15.57
CA PRO A 56 13.28 -17.69 16.07
C PRO A 56 13.67 -17.39 17.54
N ALA A 57 14.18 -18.38 18.28
CA ALA A 57 14.72 -18.21 19.63
C ALA A 57 16.21 -17.80 19.63
N GLY A 58 16.87 -17.82 18.48
CA GLY A 58 18.20 -17.24 18.30
C GLY A 58 18.12 -15.72 18.24
N GLU A 59 19.03 -15.02 18.91
CA GLU A 59 18.99 -13.55 19.15
C GLU A 59 18.97 -12.65 17.88
N ALA A 60 19.05 -13.19 16.67
CA ALA A 60 19.01 -12.37 15.47
C ALA A 60 18.29 -13.06 14.30
N TYR A 61 16.99 -12.78 14.15
CA TYR A 61 16.35 -12.87 12.84
C TYR A 61 17.24 -12.21 11.77
N PRO A 62 17.43 -12.83 10.59
CA PRO A 62 18.35 -12.31 9.60
C PRO A 62 17.91 -10.92 9.14
N VAL A 63 18.87 -10.00 8.96
CA VAL A 63 18.59 -8.63 8.46
C VAL A 63 17.81 -8.67 7.14
N ALA A 64 18.07 -9.68 6.30
CA ALA A 64 17.32 -9.90 5.06
C ALA A 64 15.80 -10.06 5.30
N TYR A 65 15.40 -10.86 6.29
CA TYR A 65 13.99 -11.05 6.66
C TYR A 65 13.38 -9.71 7.13
N LYS A 66 14.06 -9.00 8.04
CA LYS A 66 13.59 -7.72 8.59
C LYS A 66 13.43 -6.65 7.51
N VAL A 67 14.40 -6.54 6.59
CA VAL A 67 14.33 -5.59 5.48
C VAL A 67 13.22 -5.96 4.51
N SER A 68 13.05 -7.26 4.22
CA SER A 68 11.99 -7.71 3.33
C SER A 68 10.58 -7.43 3.87
N SER A 69 10.36 -7.60 5.19
CA SER A 69 9.08 -7.27 5.82
C SER A 69 8.81 -5.76 5.82
N LEU A 70 9.84 -4.93 6.04
CA LEU A 70 9.75 -3.49 5.89
C LEU A 70 9.37 -3.07 4.46
N LEU A 71 9.96 -3.72 3.43
CA LEU A 71 9.60 -3.45 2.04
C LEU A 71 8.13 -3.79 1.75
N PHE A 72 7.60 -4.85 2.35
CA PHE A 72 6.17 -5.17 2.26
C PHE A 72 5.30 -4.09 2.90
N GLN A 73 5.66 -3.59 4.08
CA GLN A 73 4.96 -2.47 4.72
C GLN A 73 4.93 -1.21 3.85
N LEU A 74 6.04 -0.87 3.19
CA LEU A 74 6.09 0.25 2.25
C LEU A 74 5.19 0.00 1.02
N GLY A 75 5.12 -1.25 0.55
CA GLY A 75 4.16 -1.68 -0.45
C GLY A 75 2.71 -1.45 -0.02
N LEU A 76 2.36 -1.80 1.22
CA LEU A 76 1.04 -1.56 1.80
C LEU A 76 0.71 -0.06 1.88
N VAL A 77 1.65 0.78 2.30
CA VAL A 77 1.46 2.25 2.28
C VAL A 77 1.14 2.74 0.87
N ALA A 78 1.83 2.24 -0.15
CA ALA A 78 1.53 2.57 -1.55
C ALA A 78 0.13 2.08 -1.97
N LEU A 79 -0.27 0.89 -1.55
CA LEU A 79 -1.61 0.33 -1.80
C LEU A 79 -2.71 1.18 -1.15
N VAL A 80 -2.59 1.53 0.13
CA VAL A 80 -3.57 2.38 0.84
C VAL A 80 -3.63 3.77 0.22
N SER A 81 -2.49 4.30 -0.24
CA SER A 81 -2.44 5.55 -1.01
C SER A 81 -3.23 5.45 -2.33
N VAL A 82 -3.13 4.34 -3.05
CA VAL A 82 -3.95 4.08 -4.26
C VAL A 82 -5.43 3.99 -3.91
N GLN A 83 -5.79 3.27 -2.84
CA GLN A 83 -7.17 3.15 -2.36
C GLN A 83 -7.77 4.51 -1.99
N LEU A 84 -7.00 5.37 -1.34
CA LEU A 84 -7.43 6.72 -0.95
C LEU A 84 -7.65 7.61 -2.18
N ARG A 85 -6.73 7.59 -3.14
CA ARG A 85 -6.80 8.41 -4.37
C ARG A 85 -7.94 8.00 -5.28
N THR A 86 -8.25 6.71 -5.33
CA THR A 86 -9.32 6.15 -6.16
C THR A 86 -10.68 6.09 -5.44
N ALA A 87 -10.73 6.50 -4.17
CA ALA A 87 -11.90 6.38 -3.31
C ALA A 87 -12.46 4.94 -3.29
N ALA A 88 -11.56 3.95 -3.18
CA ALA A 88 -11.87 2.52 -3.30
C ALA A 88 -12.94 2.04 -2.30
N THR A 89 -12.91 2.59 -1.09
CA THR A 89 -13.86 2.29 -0.01
C THR A 89 -15.10 3.20 -0.02
N GLY A 90 -15.22 4.13 -0.98
CA GLY A 90 -16.29 5.13 -1.08
C GLY A 90 -15.80 6.57 -0.92
N THR A 91 -16.71 7.53 -1.15
CA THR A 91 -16.39 8.97 -1.18
C THR A 91 -16.68 9.71 0.14
N GLY A 92 -17.40 9.07 1.07
CA GLY A 92 -17.79 9.66 2.35
C GLY A 92 -16.60 9.92 3.28
N ARG A 93 -16.79 10.85 4.23
CA ARG A 93 -15.76 11.22 5.22
C ARG A 93 -15.27 10.03 6.06
N LEU A 94 -16.19 9.16 6.48
CA LEU A 94 -15.85 7.95 7.24
C LEU A 94 -14.99 6.97 6.43
N ALA A 95 -15.33 6.74 5.15
CA ALA A 95 -14.56 5.85 4.28
C ALA A 95 -13.12 6.33 4.07
N ARG A 96 -12.95 7.65 3.92
CA ARG A 96 -11.63 8.29 3.83
C ARG A 96 -10.89 8.29 5.17
N GLY A 97 -11.60 8.55 6.25
CA GLY A 97 -11.07 8.51 7.61
C GLY A 97 -10.44 7.17 7.94
N PHE A 98 -11.11 6.06 7.57
CA PHE A 98 -10.58 4.72 7.78
C PHE A 98 -9.24 4.49 7.08
N LEU A 99 -9.10 4.95 5.83
CA LEU A 99 -7.83 4.86 5.09
C LEU A 99 -6.72 5.76 5.65
N HIS A 100 -7.08 6.89 6.29
CA HIS A 100 -6.09 7.74 6.98
C HIS A 100 -5.63 7.13 8.30
N VAL A 101 -6.55 6.52 9.06
CA VAL A 101 -6.21 5.74 10.26
C VAL A 101 -5.27 4.61 9.87
N GLU A 102 -5.55 3.90 8.78
CA GLU A 102 -4.69 2.83 8.30
C GLU A 102 -3.26 3.30 7.97
N HIS A 103 -3.10 4.44 7.30
CA HIS A 103 -1.77 5.03 7.10
C HIS A 103 -1.04 5.32 8.41
N ALA A 104 -1.76 5.77 9.44
CA ALA A 104 -1.15 6.03 10.75
C ALA A 104 -0.73 4.74 11.44
N LEU A 105 -1.56 3.69 11.40
CA LEU A 105 -1.23 2.37 11.93
C LEU A 105 0.00 1.78 11.22
N LEU A 106 0.04 1.81 9.88
CA LEU A 106 1.19 1.38 9.09
C LEU A 106 2.45 2.21 9.40
N GLY A 107 2.30 3.52 9.59
CA GLY A 107 3.43 4.39 9.97
C GLY A 107 4.05 3.98 11.31
N LEU A 108 3.22 3.62 12.29
CA LEU A 108 3.68 3.12 13.59
C LEU A 108 4.30 1.72 13.47
N ALA A 109 3.73 0.82 12.67
CA ALA A 109 4.31 -0.50 12.40
C ALA A 109 5.67 -0.42 11.68
N ILE A 110 5.82 0.53 10.76
CA ILE A 110 7.10 0.84 10.10
C ILE A 110 8.12 1.36 11.12
N ALA A 111 7.71 2.23 12.05
CA ALA A 111 8.58 2.68 13.13
C ALA A 111 9.06 1.51 14.01
N ALA A 112 8.17 0.56 14.32
CA ALA A 112 8.53 -0.67 15.03
C ALA A 112 9.59 -1.47 14.24
N SER A 113 9.37 -1.64 12.94
CA SER A 113 10.26 -2.42 12.07
C SER A 113 11.63 -1.75 11.90
N LEU A 114 11.66 -0.42 11.78
CA LEU A 114 12.90 0.35 11.78
C LEU A 114 13.64 0.22 13.12
N GLN A 115 12.95 0.28 14.25
CA GLN A 115 13.57 0.04 15.56
C GLN A 115 14.15 -1.39 15.62
N TRP A 116 13.43 -2.41 15.15
CA TRP A 116 13.91 -3.79 15.15
C TRP A 116 15.15 -4.03 14.28
N ILE A 117 15.30 -3.24 13.22
CA ILE A 117 16.46 -3.27 12.33
C ILE A 117 17.64 -2.50 12.94
N LEU A 118 17.41 -1.29 13.43
CA LEU A 118 18.45 -0.34 13.83
C LEU A 118 18.90 -0.50 15.29
N ALA A 119 18.02 -0.99 16.16
CA ALA A 119 18.24 -1.16 17.59
C ALA A 119 17.62 -2.48 18.10
N PRO A 120 18.06 -3.65 17.59
CA PRO A 120 17.48 -4.95 17.94
C PRO A 120 17.53 -5.26 19.44
N GLY A 121 18.53 -4.75 20.17
CA GLY A 121 18.63 -4.91 21.64
C GLY A 121 17.53 -4.19 22.43
N LEU A 122 16.66 -3.40 21.77
CA LEU A 122 15.49 -2.77 22.39
C LEU A 122 14.18 -3.51 22.08
N SER A 123 14.21 -4.61 21.33
CA SER A 123 13.01 -5.31 20.84
C SER A 123 12.27 -6.17 21.87
N GLU A 124 12.76 -6.24 23.10
CA GLU A 124 12.06 -6.94 24.19
C GLU A 124 11.40 -5.99 25.19
N ASN A 125 11.62 -4.68 25.06
CA ASN A 125 11.05 -3.73 26.00
C ASN A 125 9.55 -3.51 25.76
N ALA A 126 8.82 -3.12 26.81
CA ALA A 126 7.38 -2.90 26.74
C ALA A 126 6.97 -1.85 25.68
N PHE A 127 7.84 -0.88 25.40
CA PHE A 127 7.59 0.13 24.37
C PHE A 127 7.60 -0.47 22.96
N PHE A 128 8.57 -1.34 22.65
CA PHE A 128 8.62 -2.08 21.39
C PHE A 128 7.40 -2.96 21.23
N VAL A 129 7.04 -3.75 22.24
CA VAL A 129 5.86 -4.64 22.19
C VAL A 129 4.58 -3.83 21.93
N ALA A 130 4.42 -2.68 22.57
CA ALA A 130 3.29 -1.79 22.33
C ALA A 130 3.29 -1.21 20.91
N LEU A 131 4.46 -0.87 20.36
CA LEU A 131 4.61 -0.36 19.00
C LEU A 131 4.41 -1.45 17.94
N ASP A 132 4.85 -2.67 18.21
CA ASP A 132 4.73 -3.83 17.32
C ASP A 132 3.27 -4.27 17.16
N LEU A 133 2.43 -4.06 18.19
CA LEU A 133 0.99 -4.35 18.14
C LEU A 133 0.24 -3.58 17.02
N PHE A 134 0.81 -2.47 16.52
CA PHE A 134 0.23 -1.74 15.40
C PHE A 134 0.31 -2.51 14.08
N TRP A 135 1.21 -3.47 13.95
CA TRP A 135 1.30 -4.34 12.78
C TRP A 135 0.07 -5.26 12.63
N PRO A 136 -0.26 -6.16 13.58
CA PRO A 136 -1.46 -6.98 13.46
C PRO A 136 -2.74 -6.14 13.47
N LEU A 137 -2.75 -4.99 14.15
CA LEU A 137 -3.90 -4.08 14.12
C LEU A 137 -4.12 -3.48 12.72
N SER A 138 -3.04 -3.09 12.03
CA SER A 138 -3.08 -2.66 10.62
C SER A 138 -3.59 -3.78 9.71
N MET A 139 -3.13 -5.02 9.90
CA MET A 139 -3.63 -6.15 9.11
C MET A 139 -5.15 -6.38 9.28
N LEU A 140 -5.69 -6.18 10.47
CA LEU A 140 -7.14 -6.21 10.69
C LEU A 140 -7.86 -5.05 9.98
N GLY A 141 -7.28 -3.85 10.03
CA GLY A 141 -7.79 -2.67 9.32
C GLY A 141 -7.82 -2.86 7.81
N MET A 142 -6.73 -3.39 7.25
CA MET A 142 -6.59 -3.79 5.86
C MET A 142 -7.63 -4.84 5.46
N ALA A 143 -7.88 -5.85 6.29
CA ALA A 143 -8.95 -6.83 6.07
C ALA A 143 -10.34 -6.20 5.95
N ALA A 144 -10.67 -5.28 6.87
CA ALA A 144 -11.91 -4.52 6.79
C ALA A 144 -11.97 -3.64 5.52
N ILE A 145 -10.85 -3.03 5.11
CA ILE A 145 -10.75 -2.28 3.84
C ILE A 145 -11.02 -3.20 2.65
N GLY A 146 -10.40 -4.38 2.57
CA GLY A 146 -10.57 -5.33 1.47
C GLY A 146 -12.03 -5.72 1.26
N ILE A 147 -12.73 -6.08 2.34
CA ILE A 147 -14.18 -6.36 2.32
C ILE A 147 -14.96 -5.11 1.87
N ARG A 148 -14.62 -3.94 2.42
CA ARG A 148 -15.31 -2.69 2.10
C ARG A 148 -15.17 -2.31 0.62
N ILE A 149 -14.02 -2.54 0.00
CA ILE A 149 -13.78 -2.32 -1.44
C ILE A 149 -14.66 -3.24 -2.26
N ALA A 150 -14.72 -4.54 -1.90
CA ALA A 150 -15.56 -5.51 -2.57
C ALA A 150 -17.04 -5.11 -2.53
N ILE A 151 -17.52 -4.56 -1.40
CA ILE A 151 -18.89 -4.06 -1.24
C ILE A 151 -19.10 -2.72 -1.98
N ALA A 152 -18.14 -1.80 -1.92
CA ALA A 152 -18.25 -0.46 -2.49
C ALA A 152 -18.51 -0.46 -4.00
N GLY A 153 -17.95 -1.45 -4.71
CA GLY A 153 -18.05 -1.55 -6.17
C GLY A 153 -17.38 -0.40 -6.93
N ARG A 154 -16.54 0.41 -6.26
CA ARG A 154 -15.78 1.51 -6.88
C ARG A 154 -14.65 0.99 -7.75
N TRP A 155 -14.01 -0.09 -7.30
CA TRP A 155 -13.11 -0.89 -8.12
C TRP A 155 -13.89 -1.97 -8.87
N ARG A 156 -13.39 -2.38 -10.03
CA ARG A 156 -14.07 -3.29 -10.97
C ARG A 156 -13.24 -4.54 -11.25
N GLY A 157 -13.90 -5.58 -11.77
CA GLY A 157 -13.25 -6.81 -12.19
C GLY A 157 -12.40 -7.45 -11.09
N ALA A 158 -11.21 -7.95 -11.46
CA ALA A 158 -10.29 -8.57 -10.52
C ALA A 158 -9.87 -7.61 -9.38
N ALA A 159 -9.63 -6.33 -9.69
CA ALA A 159 -9.24 -5.34 -8.69
C ALA A 159 -10.29 -5.22 -7.55
N ARG A 160 -11.57 -5.47 -7.81
CA ARG A 160 -12.62 -5.40 -6.80
C ARG A 160 -12.50 -6.47 -5.72
N ILE A 161 -12.09 -7.68 -6.08
CA ILE A 161 -12.17 -8.87 -5.22
C ILE A 161 -10.81 -9.23 -4.63
N TRP A 162 -9.73 -8.96 -5.37
CA TRP A 162 -8.39 -9.35 -4.96
C TRP A 162 -7.91 -8.75 -3.63
N PRO A 163 -8.27 -7.52 -3.23
CA PRO A 163 -7.99 -7.05 -1.88
C PRO A 163 -8.54 -8.00 -0.83
N ALA A 164 -9.82 -8.38 -0.89
CA ALA A 164 -10.38 -9.32 0.08
C ALA A 164 -9.65 -10.68 0.10
N ILE A 165 -9.16 -11.17 -1.04
CA ILE A 165 -8.33 -12.39 -1.12
C ILE A 165 -6.98 -12.16 -0.41
N ALA A 166 -6.29 -11.07 -0.72
CA ALA A 166 -5.00 -10.73 -0.11
C ALA A 166 -5.09 -10.58 1.42
N GLU A 167 -6.24 -10.13 1.92
CA GLU A 167 -6.48 -9.97 3.36
C GLU A 167 -6.94 -11.25 4.08
N THR A 168 -7.12 -12.36 3.36
CA THR A 168 -7.39 -13.66 4.01
C THR A 168 -6.17 -14.24 4.75
N TRP A 169 -5.06 -13.49 4.81
CA TRP A 169 -3.80 -13.95 5.39
C TRP A 169 -3.99 -14.59 6.77
N ALA A 170 -4.65 -13.92 7.71
CA ALA A 170 -4.84 -14.48 9.06
C ALA A 170 -5.70 -15.76 9.06
N LEU A 171 -6.71 -15.82 8.19
CA LEU A 171 -7.58 -17.00 8.03
C LEU A 171 -6.84 -18.19 7.41
N VAL A 172 -5.77 -17.95 6.66
CA VAL A 172 -4.93 -19.00 6.06
C VAL A 172 -3.78 -19.37 6.99
N MET A 173 -3.13 -18.38 7.59
CA MET A 173 -1.91 -18.56 8.34
C MET A 173 -2.12 -19.11 9.74
N PHE A 174 -3.18 -18.71 10.46
CA PHE A 174 -3.43 -19.30 11.78
C PHE A 174 -3.72 -20.80 11.70
N PRO A 175 -4.55 -21.30 10.76
CA PRO A 175 -4.68 -22.74 10.56
C PRO A 175 -3.38 -23.41 10.11
N ALA A 176 -2.61 -22.79 9.20
CA ALA A 176 -1.34 -23.37 8.76
C ALA A 176 -0.37 -23.56 9.93
N MET A 177 -0.16 -22.53 10.74
CA MET A 177 0.70 -22.59 11.93
C MET A 177 0.23 -23.63 12.96
N ALA A 178 -1.08 -23.91 13.02
CA ALA A 178 -1.64 -24.89 13.95
C ALA A 178 -1.59 -26.34 13.43
N LEU A 179 -1.52 -26.54 12.11
CA LEU A 179 -1.75 -27.85 11.47
C LEU A 179 -0.54 -28.41 10.74
N VAL A 180 0.43 -27.59 10.35
CA VAL A 180 1.61 -28.03 9.57
C VAL A 180 2.91 -27.59 10.23
N SER A 181 4.05 -28.07 9.71
CA SER A 181 5.37 -27.69 10.21
C SER A 181 5.68 -26.21 9.98
N GLU A 182 6.70 -25.70 10.66
CA GLU A 182 7.20 -24.33 10.51
C GLU A 182 7.66 -24.06 9.06
N GLU A 183 8.40 -24.99 8.46
CA GLU A 183 8.81 -24.96 7.05
C GLU A 183 7.59 -24.88 6.12
N ALA A 184 6.61 -25.77 6.30
CA ALA A 184 5.39 -25.77 5.49
C ALA A 184 4.60 -24.46 5.68
N SER A 185 4.55 -23.92 6.90
CA SER A 185 3.91 -22.62 7.19
C SER A 185 4.61 -21.47 6.47
N ALA A 186 5.95 -21.48 6.40
CA ALA A 186 6.71 -20.47 5.65
C ALA A 186 6.37 -20.49 4.15
N PHE A 187 6.27 -21.68 3.54
CA PHE A 187 5.86 -21.82 2.14
C PHE A 187 4.40 -21.42 1.91
N VAL A 188 3.49 -21.74 2.83
CA VAL A 188 2.09 -21.28 2.77
C VAL A 188 2.02 -19.75 2.86
N SER A 189 2.78 -19.13 3.76
CA SER A 189 2.88 -17.67 3.89
C SER A 189 3.37 -17.03 2.60
N ALA A 190 4.49 -17.52 2.06
CA ALA A 190 5.05 -17.01 0.81
C ALA A 190 4.07 -17.19 -0.37
N GLY A 191 3.43 -18.36 -0.48
CA GLY A 191 2.39 -18.61 -1.48
C GLY A 191 1.23 -17.63 -1.37
N HIS A 192 0.78 -17.33 -0.14
CA HIS A 192 -0.28 -16.36 0.10
C HIS A 192 0.14 -14.93 -0.27
N LEU A 193 1.36 -14.50 0.07
CA LEU A 193 1.91 -13.20 -0.34
C LEU A 193 2.00 -13.06 -1.87
N LEU A 194 2.34 -14.14 -2.57
CA LEU A 194 2.39 -14.16 -4.03
C LEU A 194 0.98 -14.10 -4.66
N VAL A 195 0.08 -14.98 -4.24
CA VAL A 195 -1.28 -15.07 -4.81
C VAL A 195 -2.16 -13.89 -4.39
N GLY A 196 -2.00 -13.39 -3.17
CA GLY A 196 -2.73 -12.26 -2.64
C GLY A 196 -2.14 -10.93 -3.10
N TYR A 197 -1.12 -10.46 -2.39
CA TYR A 197 -0.61 -9.09 -2.55
C TYR A 197 0.22 -8.87 -3.81
N THR A 198 1.03 -9.84 -4.23
CA THR A 198 1.85 -9.69 -5.44
C THR A 198 0.96 -9.64 -6.68
N ALA A 199 0.01 -10.57 -6.80
CA ALA A 199 -0.96 -10.55 -7.87
C ALA A 199 -1.87 -9.30 -7.83
N LEU A 200 -2.32 -8.85 -6.65
CA LEU A 200 -3.04 -7.57 -6.52
C LEU A 200 -2.21 -6.41 -7.09
N GLY A 201 -0.94 -6.30 -6.69
CA GLY A 201 -0.04 -5.26 -7.19
C GLY A 201 0.11 -5.31 -8.71
N ILE A 202 0.27 -6.50 -9.30
CA ILE A 202 0.33 -6.71 -10.75
C ILE A 202 -0.98 -6.30 -11.44
N ILE A 203 -2.14 -6.65 -10.87
CA ILE A 203 -3.45 -6.25 -11.41
C ILE A 203 -3.52 -4.72 -11.49
N LEU A 204 -3.14 -4.01 -10.43
CA LEU A 204 -3.12 -2.54 -10.41
C LEU A 204 -2.09 -1.95 -11.39
N ALA A 205 -0.93 -2.59 -11.51
CA ALA A 205 0.15 -2.17 -12.42
C ALA A 205 -0.23 -2.30 -13.90
N VAL A 206 -0.92 -3.38 -14.27
CA VAL A 206 -1.25 -3.70 -15.67
C VAL A 206 -2.59 -3.09 -16.06
N ARG A 207 -3.57 -3.10 -15.16
CA ARG A 207 -4.98 -2.73 -15.40
C ARG A 207 -5.46 -1.58 -14.49
N PRO A 208 -4.77 -0.42 -14.46
CA PRO A 208 -5.13 0.68 -13.56
C PRO A 208 -6.54 1.23 -13.81
N GLU A 209 -7.07 1.10 -15.02
CA GLU A 209 -8.40 1.55 -15.42
C GLU A 209 -9.55 0.86 -14.64
N LEU A 210 -9.28 -0.29 -14.02
CA LEU A 210 -10.23 -0.97 -13.14
C LEU A 210 -10.52 -0.20 -11.83
N THR A 211 -9.72 0.83 -11.53
CA THR A 211 -9.83 1.62 -10.29
C THR A 211 -10.19 3.09 -10.52
N LEU A 212 -10.25 3.53 -11.77
CA LEU A 212 -10.51 4.92 -12.12
C LEU A 212 -12.02 5.19 -12.17
N ALA A 213 -12.42 6.37 -11.68
CA ALA A 213 -13.78 6.85 -11.84
C ALA A 213 -14.07 7.08 -13.33
N HIS A 214 -15.20 6.57 -13.81
CA HIS A 214 -15.68 6.91 -15.15
C HIS A 214 -16.43 8.24 -15.04
N GLY A 215 -16.09 9.18 -15.93
CA GLY A 215 -16.82 10.44 -16.09
C GLY A 215 -18.19 10.23 -16.71
#